data_AF-A0A939XW17-F1
#
_entry.id   AF-A0A939XW17-F1
#
_cell.length_a   1.000
_cell.length_b   1.000
_cell.length_c   1.000
_cell.angle_alpha   90.00
_cell.angle_beta   90.00
_cell.angle_gamma   90.00
#
_symmetry.space_group_name_H-M   'P 1'
#
loop_
_entity.id
_entity.type
_entity.pdbx_description
1 polymer ?
#
loop_
_entity_poly.entity_id
_entity_poly.type
_entity_poly.pdbx_seq_one_letter_code
_entity_poly.pdbx_strand_id
1 'polypeptide(L)'
;MKKIILTLFLTLCASLAAWANAPQTISYQAVIRNSNGDIIRESNIGIKVAILQNGTIVYEEERIEKTNKNGLISFAIGDGNGISKQSLESIDWSKGDFSIRSEVDLKGQDIYSLSMTTPLTSVPYALYAEKVSPNALPSKVSELENDEDFVSRAQLNSILSDYEKIKTEPQPEGGVIITSNDTARWNAKLDNFEESDPLFAKSIAARITANDTAKWNANTASFEEKDPIFNKSVAAKISASDTAKWNAKLDSFEESDPYFNKSVASHISANDTAKWNAKIDAENDPVFAKSIAAHITA
;
A
#
# COMPACT_ATOMS: atom_id res chain seq x y z
N MET A 1 -3.44 -17.73 14.01
CA MET A 1 -3.47 -16.69 15.07
C MET A 1 -3.54 -15.27 14.50
N LYS A 2 -2.59 -14.80 13.66
CA LYS A 2 -2.63 -13.45 13.07
C LYS A 2 -3.92 -13.09 12.31
N LYS A 3 -4.46 -14.03 11.51
CA LYS A 3 -5.71 -13.84 10.77
C LYS A 3 -6.94 -13.71 11.68
N ILE A 4 -6.99 -14.47 12.78
CA ILE A 4 -8.09 -14.43 13.75
C ILE A 4 -8.11 -13.09 14.51
N ILE A 5 -6.93 -12.60 14.90
CA ILE A 5 -6.80 -11.29 15.57
C ILE A 5 -7.23 -10.14 14.63
N LEU A 6 -6.86 -10.20 13.35
CA LEU A 6 -7.27 -9.21 12.35
C LEU A 6 -8.79 -9.21 12.13
N THR A 7 -9.41 -10.40 12.02
CA THR A 7 -10.87 -10.49 11.86
C THR A 7 -11.60 -9.95 13.07
N LEU A 8 -11.12 -10.26 14.29
CA LEU A 8 -11.72 -9.77 15.54
C LEU A 8 -11.62 -8.24 15.68
N PHE A 9 -10.48 -7.67 15.30
CA PHE A 9 -10.26 -6.23 15.29
C PHE A 9 -11.17 -5.53 14.28
N LEU A 10 -11.33 -6.09 13.07
CA LEU A 10 -12.19 -5.52 12.04
C LEU A 10 -13.66 -5.56 12.43
N THR A 11 -14.12 -6.63 13.07
CA THR A 11 -15.50 -6.72 13.59
C THR A 11 -15.75 -5.76 14.76
N LEU A 12 -14.74 -5.50 15.59
CA LEU A 12 -14.82 -4.53 16.68
C LEU A 12 -14.87 -3.08 16.15
N CYS A 13 -14.10 -2.76 15.10
CA CYS A 13 -14.18 -1.46 14.44
C CYS A 13 -15.54 -1.25 13.75
N ALA A 14 -16.08 -2.30 13.11
CA ALA A 14 -17.38 -2.22 12.45
C ALA A 14 -18.54 -2.02 13.45
N SER A 15 -18.47 -2.60 14.65
CA SER A 15 -19.52 -2.41 15.67
C SER A 15 -19.52 -1.01 16.29
N LEU A 16 -18.37 -0.35 16.39
CA LEU A 16 -18.25 1.04 16.86
C LEU A 16 -18.88 2.05 15.87
N ALA A 17 -18.92 1.73 14.57
CA ALA A 17 -19.53 2.59 13.56
C ALA A 17 -21.07 2.53 13.55
N ALA A 18 -21.68 1.49 14.14
CA ALA A 18 -23.13 1.27 14.11
C ALA A 18 -23.94 2.20 15.05
N TRP A 19 -23.28 3.00 15.89
CA TRP A 19 -23.93 3.89 16.86
C TRP A 19 -23.84 5.38 16.50
N ALA A 20 -23.52 5.72 15.25
CA ALA A 20 -23.29 7.09 14.81
C ALA A 20 -24.51 7.79 14.17
N ASN A 21 -25.69 7.17 14.11
CA ASN A 21 -26.85 7.78 13.46
C ASN A 21 -27.62 8.65 14.47
N ALA A 22 -27.43 9.96 14.40
CA ALA A 22 -28.30 10.91 15.09
C ALA A 22 -29.75 10.70 14.60
N PRO A 23 -30.76 10.75 15.50
CA PRO A 23 -32.15 10.67 15.10
C PRO A 23 -32.46 11.71 14.01
N GLN A 24 -32.98 11.25 12.87
CA GLN A 24 -33.36 12.07 11.72
C GLN A 24 -34.76 12.65 11.94
N THR A 25 -34.97 13.37 13.03
CA THR A 25 -36.27 13.94 13.37
C THR A 25 -36.16 15.39 13.83
N ILE A 26 -37.22 16.16 13.62
CA ILE A 26 -37.32 17.56 14.05
C ILE A 26 -38.42 17.66 15.09
N SER A 27 -38.10 18.15 16.29
CA SER A 27 -39.11 18.38 17.32
C SER A 27 -40.06 19.50 16.91
N TYR A 28 -41.36 19.25 16.96
CA TYR A 28 -42.41 20.21 16.65
C TYR A 28 -43.40 20.32 17.82
N GLN A 29 -43.71 21.56 18.20
CA GLN A 29 -44.70 21.86 19.24
C GLN A 29 -45.55 23.03 18.81
N ALA A 30 -46.86 22.95 19.06
CA ALA A 30 -47.78 24.04 18.79
C ALA A 30 -48.94 24.07 19.80
N VAL A 31 -49.42 25.27 20.10
CA VAL A 31 -50.63 25.47 20.92
C VAL A 31 -51.79 25.80 19.99
N ILE A 32 -52.84 25.00 20.06
CA ILE A 32 -53.99 25.10 19.16
C ILE A 32 -55.06 26.02 19.78
N ARG A 33 -55.47 27.01 18.99
CA ARG A 33 -56.51 27.98 19.36
C ARG A 33 -57.60 28.04 18.28
N ASN A 34 -58.84 28.31 18.69
CA ASN A 34 -59.93 28.59 17.77
C ASN A 34 -59.89 30.05 17.27
N SER A 35 -60.83 30.42 16.39
CA SER A 35 -60.96 31.79 15.85
C SER A 35 -61.24 32.87 16.91
N ASN A 36 -61.76 32.49 18.07
CA ASN A 36 -62.03 33.39 19.19
C ASN A 36 -60.80 33.55 20.11
N GLY A 37 -59.71 32.84 19.84
CA GLY A 37 -58.49 32.83 20.65
C GLY A 37 -58.50 31.83 21.82
N ASP A 38 -59.59 31.08 22.00
CA ASP A 38 -59.72 30.06 23.05
C ASP A 38 -58.83 28.85 22.73
N ILE A 39 -58.26 28.26 23.78
CA ILE A 39 -57.44 27.06 23.68
C ILE A 39 -58.33 25.84 23.42
N ILE A 40 -58.02 25.07 22.38
CA ILE A 40 -58.68 23.79 22.09
C ILE A 40 -57.95 22.69 22.85
N ARG A 41 -58.66 21.94 23.71
CA ARG A 41 -58.09 20.97 24.65
C ARG A 41 -58.66 19.58 24.40
N GLU A 42 -57.87 18.54 24.69
CA GLU A 42 -58.30 17.14 24.70
C GLU A 42 -59.03 16.69 23.41
N SER A 43 -58.70 17.32 22.29
CA SER A 43 -59.35 17.15 21.00
C SER A 43 -58.34 16.68 19.96
N ASN A 44 -58.77 15.80 19.06
CA ASN A 44 -57.98 15.36 17.90
C ASN A 44 -57.96 16.47 16.86
N ILE A 45 -56.76 16.82 16.41
CA ILE A 45 -56.50 17.89 15.44
C ILE A 45 -55.70 17.29 14.28
N GLY A 46 -56.16 17.55 13.06
CA GLY A 46 -55.39 17.23 11.85
C GLY A 46 -54.32 18.28 11.62
N ILE A 47 -53.08 17.85 11.40
CA ILE A 47 -51.95 18.74 11.14
C ILE A 47 -51.22 18.26 9.88
N LYS A 48 -50.95 19.19 8.98
CA LYS A 48 -50.06 19.02 7.85
C LYS A 48 -48.82 19.86 8.07
N VAL A 49 -47.65 19.26 8.00
CA VAL A 49 -46.37 19.95 8.12
C VAL A 49 -45.58 19.76 6.85
N ALA A 50 -45.13 20.87 6.27
CA ALA A 50 -44.26 20.89 5.12
C ALA A 50 -42.94 21.60 5.45
N ILE A 51 -41.84 21.09 4.91
CA ILE A 51 -40.54 21.77 4.91
C ILE A 51 -40.34 22.36 3.52
N LEU A 52 -40.05 23.65 3.47
CA LEU A 52 -39.87 24.39 2.24
C LEU A 52 -38.42 24.84 2.13
N GLN A 53 -37.82 24.59 0.97
CA GLN A 53 -36.54 25.14 0.57
C GLN A 53 -36.81 26.25 -0.46
N ASN A 54 -36.40 27.50 -0.19
CA ASN A 54 -36.65 28.62 -1.10
C ASN A 54 -38.14 28.75 -1.51
N GLY A 55 -39.07 28.44 -0.61
CA GLY A 55 -40.51 28.45 -0.87
C GLY A 55 -41.06 27.22 -1.62
N THR A 56 -40.22 26.25 -1.99
CA THR A 56 -40.65 24.99 -2.63
C THR A 56 -40.72 23.87 -1.60
N ILE A 57 -41.80 23.10 -1.59
CA ILE A 57 -41.97 21.96 -0.67
C ILE A 57 -40.95 20.86 -1.03
N VAL A 58 -40.11 20.49 -0.07
CA VAL A 58 -39.12 19.40 -0.15
C VAL A 58 -39.45 18.23 0.77
N TYR A 59 -40.40 18.41 1.68
CA TYR A 59 -40.92 17.35 2.55
C TYR A 59 -42.31 17.76 3.01
N GLU A 60 -43.22 16.81 3.13
CA GLU A 60 -44.58 17.03 3.62
C GLU A 60 -45.05 15.77 4.34
N GLU A 61 -45.62 15.94 5.53
CA GLU A 61 -46.29 14.87 6.27
C GLU A 61 -47.64 15.34 6.82
N GLU A 62 -48.59 14.41 6.91
CA GLU A 62 -49.89 14.59 7.56
C GLU A 62 -50.00 13.71 8.81
N ARG A 63 -50.63 14.25 9.86
CA ARG A 63 -50.86 13.58 11.15
C ARG A 63 -52.16 13.99 11.82
N ILE A 64 -52.61 13.15 12.75
CA ILE A 64 -53.68 13.46 13.68
C ILE A 64 -53.12 13.37 15.10
N GLU A 65 -53.10 14.50 15.81
CA GLU A 65 -52.57 14.58 17.17
C GLU A 65 -53.64 15.04 18.16
N LYS A 66 -53.60 14.50 19.38
CA LYS A 66 -54.51 14.91 20.45
C LYS A 66 -53.89 16.05 21.24
N THR A 67 -54.60 17.18 21.33
CA THR A 67 -54.22 18.29 22.20
C THR A 67 -54.30 17.90 23.68
N ASN A 68 -53.33 18.32 24.50
CA ASN A 68 -53.39 18.09 25.95
C ASN A 68 -54.29 19.12 26.68
N LYS A 69 -54.34 19.08 28.02
CA LYS A 69 -55.10 20.02 28.87
C LYS A 69 -54.75 21.51 28.66
N ASN A 70 -53.56 21.80 28.13
CA ASN A 70 -53.11 23.15 27.81
C ASN A 70 -53.27 23.50 26.32
N GLY A 71 -53.88 22.60 25.53
CA GLY A 71 -54.03 22.73 24.08
C GLY A 71 -52.74 22.59 23.28
N LEU A 72 -51.72 21.99 23.88
CA LEU A 72 -50.44 21.74 23.24
C LEU A 72 -50.47 20.40 22.50
N ILE A 73 -49.93 20.39 21.29
CA ILE A 73 -49.49 19.20 20.56
C ILE A 73 -47.96 19.15 20.55
N SER A 74 -47.38 17.95 20.61
CA SER A 74 -45.93 17.74 20.61
C SER A 74 -45.61 16.43 19.91
N PHE A 75 -44.85 16.49 18.83
CA PHE A 75 -44.42 15.31 18.07
C PHE A 75 -43.08 15.57 17.36
N ALA A 76 -42.50 14.53 16.78
CA ALA A 76 -41.24 14.60 16.06
C ALA A 76 -41.46 14.35 14.56
N ILE A 77 -41.27 15.37 13.73
CA ILE A 77 -41.40 15.30 12.27
C ILE A 77 -40.43 14.24 11.74
N GLY A 78 -40.91 13.34 10.87
CA GLY A 78 -40.08 12.27 10.30
C GLY A 78 -39.81 11.05 11.19
N ASP A 79 -40.46 10.92 12.35
CA ASP A 79 -40.39 9.74 13.23
C ASP A 79 -41.06 8.46 12.65
N GLY A 80 -41.64 8.56 11.45
CA GLY A 80 -42.31 7.44 10.76
C GLY A 80 -43.78 7.26 11.11
N ASN A 81 -44.34 8.06 12.03
CA ASN A 81 -45.77 8.01 12.38
C ASN A 81 -46.65 8.87 11.46
N GLY A 82 -46.04 9.79 10.69
CA GLY A 82 -46.74 10.62 9.70
C GLY A 82 -46.78 10.00 8.30
N ILE A 83 -47.72 10.44 7.49
CA ILE A 83 -47.82 10.04 6.08
C ILE A 83 -46.97 10.99 5.24
N SER A 84 -45.70 10.64 5.00
CA SER A 84 -44.79 11.41 4.13
C SER A 84 -44.51 10.72 2.80
N LYS A 85 -44.32 11.52 1.74
CA LYS A 85 -43.90 11.06 0.40
C LYS A 85 -42.36 10.92 0.27
N GLN A 86 -41.58 11.51 1.17
CA GLN A 86 -40.12 11.60 1.07
C GLN A 86 -39.45 11.44 2.45
N SER A 87 -38.24 10.89 2.50
CA SER A 87 -37.45 10.80 3.75
C SER A 87 -36.70 12.10 4.03
N LEU A 88 -36.60 12.50 5.30
CA LEU A 88 -35.78 13.65 5.73
C LEU A 88 -34.29 13.45 5.37
N GLU A 89 -33.82 12.21 5.26
CA GLU A 89 -32.45 11.86 4.87
C GLU A 89 -32.08 12.32 3.46
N SER A 90 -33.09 12.47 2.59
CA SER A 90 -32.87 12.85 1.19
C SER A 90 -32.76 14.36 0.98
N ILE A 91 -33.00 15.16 2.02
CA ILE A 91 -32.94 16.62 1.95
C ILE A 91 -31.49 17.07 2.09
N ASP A 92 -31.01 17.84 1.11
CA ASP A 92 -29.70 18.48 1.18
C ASP A 92 -29.74 19.75 2.04
N TRP A 93 -29.55 19.56 3.35
CA TRP A 93 -29.55 20.63 4.35
C TRP A 93 -28.45 21.69 4.16
N SER A 94 -27.46 21.45 3.28
CA SER A 94 -26.36 22.40 3.02
C SER A 94 -26.77 23.62 2.19
N LYS A 95 -27.90 23.54 1.49
CA LYS A 95 -28.34 24.56 0.53
C LYS A 95 -29.01 25.79 1.15
N GLY A 96 -29.00 25.89 2.48
CA GLY A 96 -29.29 27.09 3.29
C GLY A 96 -30.43 27.96 2.78
N ASP A 97 -31.67 27.62 3.14
CA ASP A 97 -32.84 28.53 3.27
C ASP A 97 -34.08 27.64 3.43
N PHE A 98 -34.29 27.19 4.67
CA PHE A 98 -35.38 26.28 5.01
C PHE A 98 -36.43 26.97 5.88
N SER A 99 -37.69 26.59 5.69
CA SER A 99 -38.81 27.02 6.52
C SER A 99 -39.78 25.88 6.75
N ILE A 100 -40.51 25.91 7.88
CA ILE A 100 -41.60 24.99 8.16
C ILE A 100 -42.90 25.72 7.87
N ARG A 101 -43.76 25.12 7.05
CA ARG A 101 -45.17 25.49 6.93
C ARG A 101 -46.01 24.48 7.68
N SER A 102 -46.85 24.96 8.58
CA SER A 102 -47.82 24.14 9.29
C SER A 102 -49.23 24.58 8.97
N GLU A 103 -50.08 23.60 8.70
CA GLU A 103 -51.48 23.78 8.37
C GLU A 103 -52.33 22.93 9.30
N VAL A 104 -53.43 23.51 9.81
CA VAL A 104 -54.25 22.86 10.86
C VAL A 104 -55.69 22.71 10.41
N ASP A 105 -56.23 21.52 10.67
CA ASP A 105 -57.65 21.19 10.59
C ASP A 105 -58.22 20.95 12.00
N LEU A 106 -59.00 21.92 12.46
CA LEU A 106 -59.62 21.91 13.78
C LEU A 106 -60.80 20.94 13.91
N LYS A 107 -61.35 20.45 12.80
CA LYS A 107 -62.57 19.63 12.76
C LYS A 107 -62.31 18.19 12.30
N GLY A 108 -61.11 17.90 11.79
CA GLY A 108 -60.75 16.59 11.26
C GLY A 108 -61.58 16.19 10.02
N GLN A 109 -61.85 17.16 9.15
CA GLN A 109 -62.61 17.03 7.90
C GLN A 109 -61.74 17.20 6.64
N ASP A 110 -60.41 17.12 6.79
CA ASP A 110 -59.39 17.36 5.76
C ASP A 110 -59.41 18.78 5.17
N ILE A 111 -59.85 19.77 5.95
CA ILE A 111 -59.87 21.19 5.57
C ILE A 111 -58.82 21.95 6.38
N TYR A 112 -57.63 22.06 5.78
CA TYR A 112 -56.49 22.80 6.33
C TYR A 112 -56.65 24.29 5.96
N SER A 113 -57.04 25.11 6.93
CA SER A 113 -57.42 26.52 6.67
C SER A 113 -56.51 27.55 7.33
N LEU A 114 -55.81 27.16 8.40
CA LEU A 114 -54.84 28.01 9.09
C LEU A 114 -53.44 27.60 8.65
N SER A 115 -52.77 28.43 7.84
CA SER A 115 -51.40 28.19 7.38
C SER A 115 -50.43 29.18 8.03
N MET A 116 -49.36 28.67 8.63
CA MET A 116 -48.28 29.46 9.22
C MET A 116 -46.95 28.99 8.64
N THR A 117 -46.07 29.93 8.26
CA THR A 117 -44.71 29.59 7.79
C THR A 117 -43.69 30.27 8.68
N THR A 118 -42.72 29.51 9.20
CA THR A 118 -41.64 29.99 10.06
C THR A 118 -40.28 29.53 9.54
N PRO A 119 -39.24 30.39 9.57
CA PRO A 119 -37.89 29.97 9.21
C PRO A 119 -37.36 28.86 10.13
N LEU A 120 -36.65 27.89 9.56
CA LEU A 120 -35.90 26.88 10.32
C LEU A 120 -34.58 27.50 10.79
N THR A 121 -34.49 27.80 12.09
CA THR A 121 -33.28 28.33 12.72
C THR A 121 -32.40 27.22 13.27
N SER A 122 -31.09 27.45 13.33
CA SER A 122 -30.12 26.50 13.87
C SER A 122 -30.41 26.11 15.33
N VAL A 123 -30.25 24.83 15.63
CA VAL A 123 -30.32 24.26 16.99
C VAL A 123 -28.91 24.00 17.55
N PRO A 124 -28.70 23.86 18.88
CA PRO A 124 -27.36 23.71 19.46
C PRO A 124 -26.51 22.58 18.85
N TYR A 125 -27.12 21.45 18.49
CA TYR A 125 -26.43 20.35 17.83
C TYR A 125 -25.97 20.72 16.41
N ALA A 126 -26.80 21.45 15.66
CA ALA A 126 -26.46 21.95 14.33
C ALA A 126 -25.34 23.02 14.37
N LEU A 127 -25.36 23.90 15.37
CA LEU A 127 -24.28 24.89 15.59
C LEU A 127 -22.95 24.23 15.97
N TYR A 128 -22.99 23.09 16.66
CA TYR A 128 -21.79 22.31 16.92
C TYR A 128 -21.28 21.61 15.65
N ALA A 129 -22.18 21.09 14.81
CA ALA A 129 -21.83 20.48 13.53
C ALA A 129 -21.16 21.47 12.56
N GLU A 130 -21.50 22.76 12.61
CA GLU A 130 -20.80 23.82 11.86
C GLU A 130 -19.29 23.87 12.15
N LYS A 131 -18.86 23.50 13.37
CA LYS A 131 -17.43 23.47 13.74
C LYS A 131 -16.68 22.31 13.10
N VAL A 132 -17.40 21.32 12.56
CA VAL A 132 -16.83 20.18 11.85
C VAL A 132 -16.88 20.51 10.37
N SER A 133 -15.79 21.09 9.84
CA SER A 133 -15.67 21.32 8.40
C SER A 133 -15.77 19.97 7.67
N PRO A 134 -16.67 19.81 6.68
CA PRO A 134 -16.68 18.64 5.80
C PRO A 134 -15.32 18.43 5.09
N ASN A 135 -14.54 19.51 4.97
CA ASN A 135 -13.21 19.53 4.39
C ASN A 135 -12.08 19.27 5.39
N ALA A 136 -12.38 18.91 6.65
CA ALA A 136 -11.35 18.57 7.64
C ALA A 136 -10.52 17.35 7.19
N LEU A 137 -11.12 16.41 6.46
CA LEU A 137 -10.39 15.27 5.87
C LEU A 137 -9.41 15.71 4.77
N PRO A 138 -9.83 16.40 3.68
CA PRO A 138 -8.88 16.86 2.66
C PRO A 138 -7.79 17.78 3.22
N SER A 139 -8.11 18.62 4.21
CA SER A 139 -7.11 19.51 4.85
C SER A 139 -6.06 18.72 5.62
N LYS A 140 -6.46 17.64 6.31
CA LYS A 140 -5.54 16.75 7.02
C LYS A 140 -4.74 15.86 6.08
N VAL A 141 -5.33 15.49 4.93
CA VAL A 141 -4.60 14.83 3.83
C VAL A 141 -3.55 15.77 3.26
N SER A 142 -3.85 17.05 3.02
CA SER A 142 -2.84 18.02 2.57
C SER A 142 -1.76 18.31 3.62
N GLU A 143 -2.10 18.23 4.90
CA GLU A 143 -1.11 18.34 5.99
C GLU A 143 -0.16 17.13 6.00
N LEU A 144 -0.70 15.93 5.79
CA LEU A 144 0.07 14.69 5.68
C LEU A 144 0.87 14.58 4.37
N GLU A 145 0.38 15.13 3.26
CA GLU A 145 1.12 15.18 1.99
C GLU A 145 2.38 16.07 2.07
N ASN A 146 2.46 16.96 3.07
CA ASN A 146 3.64 17.77 3.35
C ASN A 146 4.54 17.17 4.45
N ASP A 147 4.18 16.01 5.01
CA ASP A 147 5.01 15.26 5.95
C ASP A 147 6.07 14.48 5.16
N GLU A 148 7.35 14.69 5.48
CA GLU A 148 8.46 13.99 4.81
C GLU A 148 8.39 12.47 4.98
N ASP A 149 7.63 11.96 5.95
CA ASP A 149 7.46 10.52 6.23
C ASP A 149 6.22 9.90 5.52
N PHE A 150 5.38 10.72 4.84
CA PHE A 150 4.20 10.23 4.14
C PHE A 150 4.50 9.94 2.66
N VAL A 151 4.44 8.66 2.29
CA VAL A 151 4.57 8.26 0.88
C VAL A 151 3.33 8.72 0.11
N SER A 152 3.50 9.75 -0.73
CA SER A 152 2.44 10.30 -1.57
C SER A 152 1.85 9.24 -2.51
N ARG A 153 0.59 9.46 -2.95
CA ARG A 153 -0.07 8.57 -3.93
C ARG A 153 0.72 8.43 -5.23
N ALA A 154 1.44 9.48 -5.64
CA ALA A 154 2.31 9.45 -6.81
C ALA A 154 3.52 8.52 -6.59
N GLN A 155 4.16 8.60 -5.42
CA GLN A 155 5.27 7.70 -5.05
C GLN A 155 4.80 6.25 -4.96
N LEU A 156 3.63 5.99 -4.36
CA LEU A 156 3.03 4.65 -4.32
C LEU A 156 2.78 4.07 -5.72
N ASN A 157 2.25 4.87 -6.63
CA ASN A 157 2.01 4.44 -8.01
C ASN A 157 3.32 4.16 -8.76
N SER A 158 4.37 4.94 -8.50
CA SER A 158 5.71 4.68 -9.05
C SER A 158 6.28 3.35 -8.53
N ILE A 159 6.21 3.14 -7.21
CA ILE A 159 6.68 1.90 -6.56
C ILE A 159 5.93 0.69 -7.12
N LEU A 160 4.61 0.78 -7.26
CA LEU A 160 3.80 -0.30 -7.80
C LEU A 160 4.14 -0.57 -9.27
N SER A 161 4.37 0.48 -10.06
CA SER A 161 4.80 0.34 -11.44
C SER A 161 6.15 -0.37 -11.55
N ASP A 162 7.11 -0.07 -10.67
CA ASP A 162 8.43 -0.69 -10.71
C ASP A 162 8.40 -2.13 -10.21
N TYR A 163 7.57 -2.42 -9.20
CA TYR A 163 7.31 -3.79 -8.75
C TYR A 163 6.77 -4.68 -9.89
N GLU A 164 5.78 -4.20 -10.64
CA GLU A 164 5.22 -4.98 -11.76
C GLU A 164 6.23 -5.15 -12.90
N LYS A 165 7.09 -4.15 -13.17
CA LYS A 165 8.21 -4.33 -14.13
C LYS A 165 9.15 -5.44 -13.69
N ILE A 166 9.64 -5.39 -12.45
CA ILE A 166 10.58 -6.38 -11.88
C ILE A 166 10.00 -7.80 -11.96
N LYS A 167 8.71 -7.95 -11.66
CA LYS A 167 8.01 -9.23 -11.71
C LYS A 167 7.95 -9.84 -13.12
N THR A 168 7.95 -8.98 -14.15
CA THR A 168 7.93 -9.39 -15.56
C THR A 168 9.31 -9.43 -16.21
N GLU A 169 10.36 -8.96 -15.53
CA GLU A 169 11.72 -9.09 -16.03
C GLU A 169 12.09 -10.57 -16.06
N PRO A 170 12.47 -11.12 -17.23
CA PRO A 170 12.84 -12.52 -17.35
C PRO A 170 14.01 -12.80 -16.41
N GLN A 171 13.73 -13.57 -15.35
CA GLN A 171 14.80 -14.08 -14.50
C GLN A 171 15.55 -15.13 -15.32
N PRO A 172 16.88 -15.09 -15.34
CA PRO A 172 17.64 -16.06 -16.10
C PRO A 172 17.44 -17.45 -15.48
N GLU A 173 16.67 -18.29 -16.15
CA GLU A 173 16.52 -19.69 -15.80
C GLU A 173 17.81 -20.44 -16.18
N GLY A 174 18.63 -20.71 -15.16
CA GLY A 174 19.92 -21.39 -15.30
C GLY A 174 21.06 -20.44 -14.96
N GLY A 175 21.98 -20.90 -14.11
CA GLY A 175 23.11 -20.12 -13.62
C GLY A 175 23.76 -19.28 -14.72
N VAL A 176 23.67 -17.97 -14.57
CA VAL A 176 24.09 -16.98 -15.57
C VAL A 176 25.60 -17.01 -15.70
N ILE A 177 26.09 -17.38 -16.87
CA ILE A 177 27.43 -16.97 -17.29
C ILE A 177 27.30 -15.51 -17.69
N ILE A 178 27.79 -14.60 -16.84
CA ILE A 178 27.86 -13.17 -17.17
C ILE A 178 28.82 -13.03 -18.35
N THR A 179 28.30 -12.60 -19.50
CA THR A 179 29.12 -12.37 -20.69
C THR A 179 29.66 -10.95 -20.72
N SER A 180 30.69 -10.72 -21.53
CA SER A 180 31.21 -9.37 -21.83
C SER A 180 30.16 -8.45 -22.47
N ASN A 181 29.15 -9.04 -23.13
CA ASN A 181 28.05 -8.29 -23.73
C ASN A 181 27.02 -7.85 -22.68
N ASP A 182 26.83 -8.64 -21.62
CA ASP A 182 25.96 -8.29 -20.49
C ASP A 182 26.56 -7.14 -19.68
N THR A 183 27.86 -7.19 -19.41
CA THR A 183 28.58 -6.10 -18.73
C THR A 183 28.60 -4.82 -19.56
N ALA A 184 28.77 -4.91 -20.89
CA ALA A 184 28.69 -3.75 -21.78
C ALA A 184 27.29 -3.11 -21.78
N ARG A 185 26.22 -3.92 -21.77
CA ARG A 185 24.84 -3.45 -21.67
C ARG A 185 24.53 -2.77 -20.34
N TRP A 186 25.00 -3.32 -19.23
CA TRP A 186 24.82 -2.71 -17.91
C TRP A 186 25.55 -1.38 -17.80
N ASN A 187 26.79 -1.30 -18.28
CA ASN A 187 27.55 -0.05 -18.30
C ASN A 187 26.83 1.02 -19.15
N ALA A 188 26.33 0.66 -20.33
CA ALA A 188 25.58 1.59 -21.18
C ALA A 188 24.25 2.06 -20.57
N LYS A 189 23.63 1.26 -19.69
CA LYS A 189 22.41 1.65 -18.95
C LYS A 189 22.73 2.58 -17.77
N LEU A 190 23.91 2.45 -17.17
CA LEU A 190 24.38 3.30 -16.08
C LEU A 190 24.73 4.73 -16.54
N ASP A 191 25.25 4.88 -17.76
CA ASP A 191 25.70 6.17 -18.30
C ASP A 191 24.58 7.19 -18.54
N ASN A 192 23.31 6.77 -18.52
CA ASN A 192 22.13 7.62 -18.75
C ASN A 192 21.26 7.81 -17.49
N PHE A 193 21.76 7.50 -16.30
CA PHE A 193 21.01 7.67 -15.05
C PHE A 193 21.57 8.82 -14.21
N GLU A 194 20.78 9.86 -13.99
CA GLU A 194 21.07 10.89 -12.98
C GLU A 194 20.54 10.43 -11.61
N GLU A 195 21.45 10.08 -10.71
CA GLU A 195 21.12 9.66 -9.34
C GLU A 195 20.49 10.82 -8.57
N SER A 196 19.19 10.69 -8.28
CA SER A 196 18.36 11.74 -7.71
C SER A 196 18.14 11.61 -6.19
N ASP A 197 18.75 10.60 -5.54
CA ASP A 197 18.64 10.40 -4.08
C ASP A 197 19.29 11.57 -3.29
N PRO A 198 18.50 12.31 -2.49
CA PRO A 198 19.01 13.41 -1.66
C PRO A 198 20.05 13.00 -0.60
N LEU A 199 20.04 11.73 -0.15
CA LEU A 199 21.04 11.20 0.78
C LEU A 199 22.35 10.91 0.06
N PHE A 200 22.27 10.34 -1.15
CA PHE A 200 23.44 10.14 -2.00
C PHE A 200 24.12 11.47 -2.32
N ALA A 201 23.36 12.49 -2.71
CA ALA A 201 23.88 13.83 -3.03
C ALA A 201 24.66 14.49 -1.87
N LYS A 202 24.35 14.13 -0.61
CA LYS A 202 25.06 14.61 0.59
C LYS A 202 26.21 13.69 1.02
N SER A 203 26.34 12.52 0.41
CA SER A 203 27.34 11.53 0.76
C SER A 203 28.74 11.92 0.28
N ILE A 204 29.77 11.33 0.89
CA ILE A 204 31.15 11.45 0.42
C ILE A 204 31.30 10.83 -0.98
N ALA A 205 30.50 9.81 -1.30
CA ALA A 205 30.55 9.10 -2.58
C ALA A 205 30.11 9.97 -3.76
N ALA A 206 29.15 10.90 -3.58
CA ALA A 206 28.73 11.84 -4.62
C ALA A 206 29.85 12.79 -5.11
N ARG A 207 30.97 12.88 -4.37
CA ARG A 207 32.13 13.70 -4.75
C ARG A 207 33.15 12.92 -5.59
N ILE A 208 32.96 11.62 -5.79
CA ILE A 208 33.82 10.79 -6.64
C ILE A 208 33.43 11.05 -8.09
N THR A 209 34.36 11.62 -8.86
CA THR A 209 34.15 11.96 -10.27
C THR A 209 34.74 10.89 -11.20
N ALA A 210 34.36 10.93 -12.48
CA ALA A 210 35.01 10.13 -13.52
C ALA A 210 36.53 10.37 -13.60
N ASN A 211 37.01 11.54 -13.17
CA ASN A 211 38.44 11.84 -13.10
C ASN A 211 39.12 11.13 -11.92
N ASP A 212 38.42 10.97 -10.80
CA ASP A 212 38.94 10.25 -9.62
C ASP A 212 39.05 8.76 -9.91
N THR A 213 38.05 8.17 -10.56
CA THR A 213 38.10 6.76 -10.99
C THR A 213 39.11 6.55 -12.11
N ALA A 214 39.25 7.48 -13.05
CA ALA A 214 40.30 7.44 -14.07
C ALA A 214 41.70 7.49 -13.45
N LYS A 215 41.93 8.31 -12.40
CA LYS A 215 43.19 8.34 -11.66
C LYS A 215 43.46 7.03 -10.92
N TRP A 216 42.46 6.42 -10.30
CA TRP A 216 42.61 5.12 -9.64
C TRP A 216 42.96 4.01 -10.64
N ASN A 217 42.26 3.99 -11.78
CA ASN A 217 42.53 3.04 -12.85
C ASN A 217 43.89 3.27 -13.51
N ALA A 218 44.35 4.52 -13.62
CA ALA A 218 45.70 4.83 -14.09
C ALA A 218 46.78 4.36 -13.10
N ASN A 219 46.47 4.27 -11.81
CA ASN A 219 47.41 3.84 -10.76
C ASN A 219 47.66 2.32 -10.74
N THR A 220 46.95 1.53 -11.55
CA THR A 220 47.26 0.11 -11.78
C THR A 220 48.19 -0.10 -12.98
N ALA A 221 48.36 0.92 -13.83
CA ALA A 221 49.33 0.92 -14.91
C ALA A 221 50.66 1.50 -14.40
N SER A 222 51.58 0.61 -14.06
CA SER A 222 52.98 0.87 -13.67
C SER A 222 53.19 1.83 -12.50
N PHE A 223 53.16 1.30 -11.28
CA PHE A 223 53.90 1.90 -10.18
C PHE A 223 55.39 1.55 -10.35
N GLU A 224 56.26 2.56 -10.50
CA GLU A 224 57.70 2.35 -10.35
C GLU A 224 58.01 2.15 -8.86
N GLU A 225 58.44 0.95 -8.47
CA GLU A 225 58.78 0.63 -7.08
C GLU A 225 60.03 1.41 -6.64
N LYS A 226 59.84 2.37 -5.72
CA LYS A 226 60.89 3.29 -5.28
C LYS A 226 61.67 2.81 -4.05
N ASP A 227 61.29 1.67 -3.44
CA ASP A 227 62.00 1.14 -2.28
C ASP A 227 63.47 0.80 -2.64
N PRO A 228 64.46 1.52 -2.06
CA PRO A 228 65.88 1.28 -2.33
C PRO A 228 66.36 -0.12 -1.89
N ILE A 229 65.65 -0.78 -0.96
CA ILE A 229 65.95 -2.13 -0.49
C ILE A 229 65.45 -3.15 -1.52
N PHE A 230 64.20 -3.02 -1.97
CA PHE A 230 63.65 -3.85 -3.04
C PHE A 230 64.49 -3.77 -4.31
N ASN A 231 64.88 -2.57 -4.73
CA ASN A 231 65.68 -2.33 -5.94
C ASN A 231 67.08 -2.97 -5.91
N LYS A 232 67.59 -3.33 -4.73
CA LYS A 232 68.85 -4.07 -4.55
C LYS A 232 68.65 -5.58 -4.36
N SER A 233 67.41 -6.02 -4.21
CA SER A 233 67.08 -7.42 -3.94
C SER A 233 67.26 -8.30 -5.19
N VAL A 234 67.37 -9.61 -4.96
CA VAL A 234 67.33 -10.61 -6.03
C VAL A 234 65.96 -10.61 -6.72
N ALA A 235 64.89 -10.30 -5.99
CA ALA A 235 63.52 -10.28 -6.48
C ALA A 235 63.27 -9.17 -7.53
N ALA A 236 63.95 -8.02 -7.41
CA ALA A 236 63.86 -6.95 -8.40
C ALA A 236 64.38 -7.34 -9.80
N LYS A 237 65.12 -8.45 -9.92
CA LYS A 237 65.58 -8.98 -11.21
C LYS A 237 64.63 -10.02 -11.82
N ILE A 238 63.58 -10.43 -11.10
CA ILE A 238 62.58 -11.36 -11.62
C ILE A 238 61.66 -10.58 -12.55
N SER A 239 61.70 -10.94 -13.83
CA SER A 239 60.88 -10.33 -14.87
C SER A 239 59.57 -11.10 -15.08
N ALA A 240 58.62 -10.47 -15.78
CA ALA A 240 57.43 -11.17 -16.27
C ALA A 240 57.79 -12.36 -17.21
N SER A 241 58.95 -12.31 -17.86
CA SER A 241 59.45 -13.43 -18.66
C SER A 241 59.93 -14.60 -17.80
N ASP A 242 60.44 -14.34 -16.60
CA ASP A 242 60.88 -15.39 -15.68
C ASP A 242 59.67 -16.13 -15.08
N THR A 243 58.64 -15.39 -14.67
CA THR A 243 57.40 -15.98 -14.17
C THR A 243 56.63 -16.72 -15.26
N ALA A 244 56.59 -16.18 -16.48
CA ALA A 244 56.00 -16.88 -17.63
C ALA A 244 56.71 -18.20 -17.96
N LYS A 245 58.05 -18.24 -17.88
CA LYS A 245 58.83 -19.48 -18.07
C LYS A 245 58.54 -20.52 -16.99
N TRP A 246 58.36 -20.09 -15.73
CA TRP A 246 58.01 -21.02 -14.64
C TRP A 246 56.63 -21.62 -14.83
N ASN A 247 55.63 -20.81 -15.18
CA ASN A 247 54.28 -21.29 -15.45
C ASN A 247 54.25 -22.25 -16.64
N ALA A 248 54.94 -21.92 -17.74
CA ALA A 248 55.03 -22.81 -18.89
C ALA A 248 55.67 -24.17 -18.55
N LYS A 249 56.66 -24.19 -17.65
CA LYS A 249 57.32 -25.44 -17.21
C LYS A 249 56.41 -26.30 -16.31
N LEU A 250 55.44 -25.71 -15.64
CA LEU A 250 54.48 -26.43 -14.80
C LEU A 250 53.44 -27.18 -15.65
N ASP A 251 53.00 -26.56 -16.75
CA ASP A 251 51.94 -27.08 -17.61
C ASP A 251 52.44 -28.04 -18.71
N SER A 252 53.76 -28.12 -18.94
CA SER A 252 54.36 -28.90 -20.03
C SER A 252 55.30 -30.01 -19.57
N PHE A 253 55.18 -30.50 -18.34
CA PHE A 253 56.05 -31.58 -17.86
C PHE A 253 55.61 -32.93 -18.44
N GLU A 254 56.34 -33.44 -19.44
CA GLU A 254 56.25 -34.85 -19.85
C GLU A 254 57.13 -35.71 -18.91
N GLU A 255 56.48 -36.58 -18.12
CA GLU A 255 57.15 -37.54 -17.23
C GLU A 255 57.96 -38.54 -18.06
N SER A 256 59.28 -38.38 -18.04
CA SER A 256 60.21 -39.11 -18.90
C SER A 256 60.87 -40.31 -18.20
N ASP A 257 60.51 -40.59 -16.94
CA ASP A 257 61.02 -41.73 -16.19
C ASP A 257 60.70 -43.07 -16.92
N PRO A 258 61.73 -43.83 -17.36
CA PRO A 258 61.55 -45.11 -18.05
C PRO A 258 60.79 -46.16 -17.24
N TYR A 259 60.82 -46.08 -15.91
CA TYR A 259 60.07 -46.99 -15.03
C TYR A 259 58.60 -46.59 -14.94
N PHE A 260 58.31 -45.30 -14.80
CA PHE A 260 56.94 -44.79 -14.87
C PHE A 260 56.29 -45.14 -16.21
N ASN A 261 57.00 -44.92 -17.32
CA ASN A 261 56.49 -45.19 -18.67
C ASN A 261 56.17 -46.66 -18.93
N LYS A 262 56.84 -47.59 -18.23
CA LYS A 262 56.54 -49.03 -18.27
C LYS A 262 55.54 -49.50 -17.21
N SER A 263 55.18 -48.62 -16.28
CA SER A 263 54.24 -48.94 -15.21
C SER A 263 52.81 -48.97 -15.73
N VAL A 264 51.93 -49.63 -14.99
CA VAL A 264 50.49 -49.60 -15.26
C VAL A 264 49.93 -48.18 -15.11
N ALA A 265 50.58 -47.33 -14.30
CA ALA A 265 50.13 -45.98 -14.01
C ALA A 265 50.31 -45.00 -15.18
N SER A 266 51.26 -45.22 -16.10
CA SER A 266 51.46 -44.33 -17.26
C SER A 266 50.29 -44.32 -18.24
N HIS A 267 49.41 -45.32 -18.16
CA HIS A 267 48.24 -45.45 -19.03
C HIS A 267 46.95 -44.94 -18.37
N ILE A 268 47.03 -44.45 -17.12
CA ILE A 268 45.88 -43.86 -16.43
C ILE A 268 45.70 -42.44 -16.96
N SER A 269 44.64 -42.22 -17.73
CA SER A 269 44.28 -40.92 -18.24
C SER A 269 43.38 -40.16 -17.25
N ALA A 270 43.26 -38.84 -17.45
CA ALA A 270 42.27 -38.03 -16.74
C ALA A 270 40.83 -38.57 -16.90
N ASN A 271 40.55 -39.24 -18.02
CA ASN A 271 39.26 -39.88 -18.29
C ASN A 271 39.05 -41.16 -17.47
N ASP A 272 40.12 -41.90 -17.16
CA ASP A 272 40.04 -43.09 -16.32
C ASP A 272 39.77 -42.70 -14.86
N THR A 273 40.45 -41.66 -14.36
CA THR A 273 40.16 -41.10 -13.03
C THR A 273 38.75 -40.50 -12.95
N ALA A 274 38.25 -39.87 -14.02
CA ALA A 274 36.89 -39.34 -14.07
C ALA A 274 35.84 -40.46 -14.05
N LYS A 275 36.08 -41.59 -14.76
CA LYS A 275 35.21 -42.78 -14.73
C LYS A 275 35.19 -43.46 -13.37
N TRP A 276 36.33 -43.51 -12.67
CA TRP A 276 36.37 -44.05 -11.30
C TRP A 276 35.56 -43.20 -10.33
N ASN A 277 35.72 -41.87 -10.41
CA ASN A 277 34.94 -40.96 -9.58
C ASN A 277 33.44 -41.03 -9.87
N ALA A 278 33.04 -41.36 -11.10
CA ALA A 278 31.64 -41.51 -11.49
C ALA A 278 31.00 -42.87 -11.15
N LYS A 279 31.78 -43.90 -10.79
CA LYS A 279 31.29 -45.27 -10.53
C LYS A 279 31.12 -45.64 -9.05
N ILE A 280 31.22 -44.68 -8.14
CA ILE A 280 31.15 -44.95 -6.69
C ILE A 280 29.75 -45.41 -6.20
N ASP A 281 28.67 -45.23 -6.98
CA ASP A 281 27.30 -45.53 -6.49
C ASP A 281 26.47 -46.57 -7.30
N ALA A 282 27.06 -47.35 -8.21
CA ALA A 282 26.32 -48.45 -8.87
C ALA A 282 27.22 -49.61 -9.35
N GLU A 283 27.36 -50.64 -8.52
CA GLU A 283 27.91 -51.95 -8.91
C GLU A 283 26.79 -52.74 -9.61
N ASN A 284 26.96 -53.04 -10.90
CA ASN A 284 26.00 -53.75 -11.74
C ASN A 284 26.60 -55.04 -12.34
N ASP A 285 27.64 -55.63 -11.73
CA ASP A 285 28.22 -56.88 -12.22
C ASP A 285 27.27 -58.05 -11.89
N PRO A 286 26.73 -58.76 -12.89
CA PRO A 286 25.81 -59.88 -12.67
C PRO A 286 26.43 -61.05 -11.88
N VAL A 287 27.77 -61.12 -11.84
CA VAL A 287 28.51 -62.13 -11.08
C VAL A 287 28.64 -61.73 -9.62
N PHE A 288 28.95 -60.45 -9.33
CA PHE A 288 29.00 -59.94 -7.97
C PHE A 288 27.62 -59.97 -7.31
N ALA A 289 26.57 -59.54 -8.03
CA ALA A 289 25.18 -59.56 -7.55
C ALA A 289 24.66 -60.96 -7.19
N LYS A 290 25.29 -62.02 -7.70
CA LYS A 290 24.96 -63.43 -7.37
C LYS A 290 25.92 -64.05 -6.35
N SER A 291 26.95 -63.32 -5.94
CA SER A 291 27.91 -63.80 -4.97
C SER A 291 27.38 -63.67 -3.55
N ILE A 292 27.89 -64.52 -2.65
CA ILE A 292 27.57 -64.46 -1.21
C ILE A 292 27.99 -63.09 -0.63
N ALA A 293 29.01 -62.46 -1.20
CA ALA A 293 29.53 -61.17 -0.77
C ALA A 293 28.54 -60.00 -0.98
N ALA A 294 27.69 -60.06 -2.01
CA ALA A 294 26.70 -59.00 -2.28
C ALA A 294 25.57 -58.93 -1.23
N HIS A 295 25.43 -59.96 -0.39
CA HIS A 295 24.47 -59.99 0.71
C HIS A 295 25.10 -59.65 2.07
N ILE A 296 26.40 -59.38 2.12
CA ILE A 296 27.08 -58.90 3.32
C ILE A 296 26.82 -57.39 3.40
N THR A 297 25.72 -57.03 4.05
CA THR A 297 25.47 -55.65 4.46
C THR A 297 26.22 -55.39 5.77
N ALA A 298 26.87 -54.23 5.87
CA ALA A 298 27.58 -53.80 7.08
C ALA A 298 26.63 -53.55 8.25
#